data_AF-A0A6N7MAZ5-F1
#
_entry.id   AF-A0A6N7MAZ5-F1
#
_cell.length_a   1.000
_cell.length_b   1.000
_cell.length_c   1.000
_cell.angle_alpha   90.00
_cell.angle_beta   90.00
_cell.angle_gamma   90.00
#
_symmetry.space_group_name_H-M   'P 1'
#
loop_
_entity.id
_entity.type
_entity.pdbx_description
1 polymer ?
#
loop_
_entity_poly.entity_id
_entity_poly.type
_entity_poly.pdbx_seq_one_letter_code
_entity_poly.pdbx_strand_id
1 'polypeptide(L)'
;MAYIKEIYTKKEVYIPMRDGVRLFTSVYIPNDTTQLHPILMYRTPYNAERSEDSFNFFLLAFIDYVKEGYIFVFQDVRGKYMSEGEFEDVRPYIPDKKTNQDT
;
A
#
# COMPACT_ATOMS: atom_id res chain seq x y z
N MET A 1 -1.02 -8.44 -17.40
CA MET A 1 -0.15 -8.38 -16.20
C MET A 1 1.33 -8.61 -16.53
N ALA A 2 1.68 -9.43 -17.52
CA ALA A 2 3.08 -9.60 -17.97
C ALA A 2 3.81 -8.27 -18.25
N TYR A 3 3.21 -7.37 -19.03
CA TYR A 3 3.74 -6.02 -19.30
C TYR A 3 4.16 -5.26 -18.03
N ILE A 4 3.27 -5.18 -17.03
CA ILE A 4 3.55 -4.44 -15.78
C ILE A 4 4.70 -5.09 -15.00
N LYS A 5 4.76 -6.43 -14.98
CA LYS A 5 5.85 -7.17 -14.33
C LYS A 5 7.22 -6.94 -14.98
N GLU A 6 7.28 -6.58 -16.25
CA GLU A 6 8.53 -6.28 -16.96
C GLU A 6 9.06 -4.89 -16.63
N ILE A 7 8.17 -3.93 -16.36
CA ILE A 7 8.54 -2.51 -16.18
C ILE A 7 8.42 -2.01 -14.73
N TYR A 8 7.90 -2.83 -13.80
CA TYR A 8 7.84 -2.52 -12.37
C TYR A 8 8.52 -3.58 -11.52
N THR A 9 9.17 -3.15 -10.45
CA THR A 9 9.64 -3.98 -9.34
C THR A 9 8.66 -3.88 -8.18
N LYS A 10 8.27 -5.03 -7.61
CA LYS A 10 7.43 -5.10 -6.40
C LYS A 10 8.31 -5.22 -5.16
N LYS A 11 7.93 -4.51 -4.09
CA LYS A 11 8.51 -4.64 -2.75
C LYS A 11 7.42 -4.67 -1.70
N GLU A 12 7.46 -5.66 -0.82
CA GLU A 12 6.55 -5.78 0.32
C GLU A 12 7.29 -5.41 1.60
N VAL A 13 6.68 -4.54 2.40
CA VAL A 13 7.27 -4.03 3.64
C VAL A 13 6.22 -3.88 4.73
N TYR A 14 6.68 -3.94 5.97
CA TYR A 14 5.88 -3.67 7.15
C TYR A 14 6.25 -2.28 7.69
N ILE A 15 5.32 -1.33 7.60
CA ILE A 15 5.54 0.07 8.01
C ILE A 15 5.12 0.23 9.48
N PRO A 16 6.04 0.56 10.40
CA PRO A 16 5.69 0.79 11.80
C PRO A 16 4.91 2.09 11.96
N MET A 17 3.83 2.03 12.74
CA MET A 17 3.03 3.18 13.12
C MET A 17 3.48 3.74 14.48
N ARG A 18 2.91 4.90 14.86
CA ARG A 18 3.23 5.63 16.10
C ARG A 18 3.12 4.78 17.39
N ASP A 19 2.23 3.80 17.39
CA ASP A 19 1.93 2.88 18.49
C ASP A 19 2.71 1.57 18.40
N GLY A 20 3.59 1.42 17.41
CA GLY A 20 4.43 0.24 17.19
C GLY A 20 3.80 -0.84 16.31
N VAL A 21 2.49 -0.78 16.05
CA VAL A 21 1.82 -1.69 15.11
C VAL A 21 2.35 -1.50 13.70
N ARG A 22 2.59 -2.60 12.99
CA ARG A 22 3.12 -2.58 11.63
C ARG A 22 2.04 -2.88 10.60
N LEU A 23 1.95 -2.03 9.58
CA LEU A 23 1.00 -2.20 8.49
C LEU A 23 1.71 -2.80 7.26
N PHE A 24 1.16 -3.88 6.73
CA PHE A 24 1.62 -4.48 5.49
C PHE A 24 1.38 -3.52 4.32
N THR A 25 2.41 -3.30 3.53
CA THR A 25 2.40 -2.37 2.41
C THR A 25 3.16 -2.97 1.22
N SER A 26 2.48 -3.10 0.09
CA SER A 26 3.04 -3.50 -1.20
C SER A 26 3.30 -2.26 -2.06
N VAL A 27 4.54 -2.12 -2.52
CA VAL A 27 5.02 -0.98 -3.29
C VAL A 27 5.47 -1.45 -4.66
N TYR A 28 4.94 -0.82 -5.70
CA TYR A 28 5.30 -1.06 -7.10
C TYR A 28 6.07 0.15 -7.61
N ILE A 29 7.33 -0.05 -7.94
CA ILE A 29 8.27 1.01 -8.34
C ILE A 29 8.59 0.82 -9.83
N PRO A 30 8.47 1.85 -10.68
CA PRO A 30 8.93 1.76 -12.06
C PRO A 30 10.42 1.42 -12.11
N ASN A 31 10.81 0.56 -13.05
CA ASN A 31 12.21 0.20 -13.28
C ASN A 31 13.02 1.36 -13.89
N ASP A 32 12.34 2.35 -14.47
CA ASP A 32 12.94 3.59 -14.93
C ASP A 32 13.42 4.44 -13.74
N THR A 33 14.72 4.65 -13.66
CA THR A 33 15.38 5.43 -12.59
C THR A 33 15.89 6.79 -13.09
N THR A 34 15.59 7.17 -14.32
CA THR A 34 16.09 8.40 -14.95
C THR A 34 15.37 9.67 -14.47
N GLN A 35 14.20 9.51 -13.84
CA GLN A 35 13.37 10.59 -13.34
C GLN A 35 12.79 10.28 -11.96
N LEU A 36 12.24 11.33 -11.32
CA LEU A 36 11.43 11.17 -10.13
C LEU A 36 10.00 10.82 -10.52
N HIS A 37 9.42 9.87 -9.79
CA HIS A 37 8.07 9.38 -10.04
C HIS A 37 7.12 9.79 -8.90
N PRO A 38 5.91 10.26 -9.21
CA PRO A 38 4.89 10.54 -8.18
C PRO A 38 4.38 9.25 -7.54
N ILE A 39 3.88 9.35 -6.31
CA ILE A 39 3.30 8.22 -5.56
C ILE A 39 1.77 8.32 -5.57
N LEU A 40 1.11 7.22 -5.93
CA LEU A 40 -0.32 7.01 -5.73
C LEU A 40 -0.54 5.95 -4.65
N MET A 41 -1.14 6.34 -3.52
CA MET A 41 -1.37 5.46 -2.38
C MET A 41 -2.84 5.10 -2.19
N TYR A 42 -3.10 3.82 -1.95
CA TYR A 42 -4.41 3.30 -1.61
C TYR A 42 -4.34 2.46 -0.33
N ARG A 43 -5.16 2.82 0.66
CA ARG A 43 -5.30 2.09 1.92
C ARG A 43 -6.63 1.34 1.90
N THR A 44 -6.61 0.04 2.09
CA THR A 44 -7.77 -0.81 1.85
C THR A 44 -8.03 -1.82 2.99
N PRO A 45 -9.30 -2.05 3.36
CA PRO A 45 -9.70 -3.18 4.20
C PRO A 45 -10.01 -4.44 3.37
N TYR A 46 -9.62 -4.48 2.09
CA TYR A 46 -9.99 -5.52 1.12
C TYR A 46 -8.81 -6.23 0.45
N ASN A 47 -7.75 -6.49 1.21
CA ASN A 47 -6.54 -7.19 0.84
C ASN A 47 -5.69 -6.44 -0.18
N ALA A 48 -4.59 -5.86 0.30
CA ALA A 48 -3.60 -5.21 -0.53
C ALA A 48 -2.86 -6.19 -1.43
N GLU A 49 -2.70 -7.46 -1.05
CA GLU A 49 -2.08 -8.46 -1.93
C GLU A 49 -2.61 -9.89 -1.69
N ARG A 50 -2.88 -10.62 -2.78
CA ARG A 50 -3.45 -11.98 -2.66
C ARG A 50 -2.39 -13.03 -2.33
N SER A 51 -1.17 -12.86 -2.83
CA SER A 51 0.00 -13.68 -2.53
C SER A 51 1.30 -12.95 -2.84
N GLU A 52 2.40 -13.41 -2.27
CA GLU A 52 3.75 -12.83 -2.44
C GLU A 52 4.21 -12.81 -3.91
N ASP A 53 3.73 -13.73 -4.76
CA ASP A 53 4.09 -13.78 -6.19
C ASP A 53 3.09 -13.05 -7.12
N SER A 54 1.94 -12.60 -6.58
CA SER A 54 0.95 -11.88 -7.37
C SER A 54 1.28 -10.39 -7.45
N PHE A 55 1.02 -9.81 -8.62
CA PHE A 55 0.88 -8.36 -8.73
C PHE A 55 -0.59 -8.03 -8.51
N ASN A 56 -0.84 -6.93 -7.81
CA ASN A 56 -2.18 -6.49 -7.50
C ASN A 56 -2.94 -6.19 -8.80
N PHE A 57 -4.08 -6.88 -8.99
CA PHE A 57 -4.95 -6.70 -10.15
C PHE A 57 -5.42 -5.25 -10.34
N PHE A 58 -5.56 -4.47 -9.26
CA PHE A 58 -5.96 -3.06 -9.31
C PHE A 58 -5.01 -2.19 -10.13
N LEU A 59 -3.75 -2.58 -10.33
CA LEU A 59 -2.84 -1.87 -11.26
C LEU A 59 -3.41 -1.77 -12.68
N LEU A 60 -4.21 -2.74 -13.12
CA LEU A 60 -4.88 -2.69 -14.43
C LEU A 60 -5.97 -1.61 -14.49
N ALA A 61 -6.61 -1.31 -13.36
CA ALA A 61 -7.59 -0.23 -13.27
C ALA A 61 -6.93 1.16 -13.34
N PHE A 62 -5.62 1.25 -13.07
CA PHE A 62 -4.83 2.48 -13.13
C PHE A 62 -3.84 2.49 -14.29
N ILE A 63 -4.16 1.82 -15.40
CA ILE A 63 -3.20 1.59 -16.50
C ILE A 63 -2.62 2.88 -17.09
N ASP A 64 -3.36 3.98 -17.08
CA ASP A 64 -2.84 5.25 -17.59
C ASP A 64 -1.77 5.83 -16.66
N TYR A 65 -1.95 5.74 -15.33
CA TYR A 65 -0.91 6.10 -14.36
C TYR A 65 0.29 5.15 -14.40
N VAL A 66 0.08 3.87 -14.73
CA VAL A 66 1.17 2.91 -14.94
C VAL A 66 2.05 3.35 -16.12
N LYS A 67 1.44 3.83 -17.22
CA LYS A 67 2.16 4.34 -18.40
C LYS A 67 2.92 5.64 -18.10
N GLU A 68 2.37 6.49 -17.24
CA GLU A 68 3.02 7.73 -16.76
C GLU A 68 4.08 7.48 -15.67
N GLY A 69 4.34 6.23 -15.29
CA GLY A 69 5.41 5.87 -14.37
C GLY A 69 5.10 6.14 -12.89
N TYR A 70 3.83 6.13 -12.45
CA TYR A 70 3.53 6.33 -11.03
C TYR A 70 4.06 5.18 -10.16
N ILE A 71 4.60 5.50 -8.99
CA ILE A 71 4.82 4.52 -7.92
C ILE A 71 3.47 4.21 -7.29
N PHE A 72 3.09 2.93 -7.21
CA PHE A 72 1.86 2.52 -6.55
C PHE A 72 2.14 1.95 -5.17
N VAL A 73 1.33 2.34 -4.20
CA VAL A 73 1.41 1.85 -2.82
C VAL A 73 0.04 1.33 -2.41
N PHE A 74 -0.05 0.02 -2.17
CA PHE A 74 -1.23 -0.62 -1.61
C PHE A 74 -0.94 -1.03 -0.18
N GLN A 75 -1.73 -0.54 0.77
CA GLN A 75 -1.55 -0.85 2.19
C GLN A 75 -2.81 -1.46 2.77
N ASP A 76 -2.65 -2.56 3.50
CA ASP A 76 -3.72 -3.09 4.33
C ASP A 76 -3.94 -2.19 5.54
N VAL A 77 -5.18 -1.80 5.79
CA VAL A 77 -5.50 -1.04 7.01
C VAL A 77 -5.25 -1.89 8.26
N ARG A 78 -5.12 -1.22 9.40
CA ARG A 78 -4.91 -1.84 10.72
C ARG A 78 -5.90 -2.99 10.98
N GLY A 79 -5.35 -4.11 11.45
CA GLY A 79 -6.10 -5.33 11.80
C GLY A 79 -6.72 -6.08 10.63
N LYS A 80 -6.34 -5.77 9.39
CA LYS A 80 -6.81 -6.48 8.19
C LYS A 80 -5.67 -7.21 7.50
N TYR A 81 -5.95 -8.45 7.09
CA TYR A 81 -5.05 -9.32 6.33
C TYR A 81 -3.68 -9.43 6.99
N MET A 82 -2.64 -8.89 6.34
CA MET A 82 -1.26 -8.99 6.79
C MET A 82 -0.88 -7.85 7.76
N SER A 83 -1.72 -6.82 7.90
CA SER A 83 -1.48 -5.73 8.86
C SER A 83 -1.81 -6.16 10.30
N GLU A 84 -0.94 -5.75 11.22
CA GLU A 84 -1.10 -5.96 12.65
C GLU A 84 -2.19 -5.04 13.27
N GLY A 85 -2.48 -5.25 14.55
CA GLY A 85 -3.44 -4.47 15.34
C GLY A 85 -4.88 -4.98 15.25
N GLU A 86 -5.82 -4.19 15.77
CA GLU A 86 -7.25 -4.54 15.78
C GLU A 86 -8.02 -3.76 14.70
N PHE A 87 -8.89 -4.49 13.99
CA PHE A 87 -9.75 -3.88 12.99
C PHE A 87 -10.97 -3.25 13.63
N GLU A 88 -11.28 -2.04 13.18
CA GLU A 88 -12.45 -1.29 13.58
C GLU A 88 -13.07 -0.73 12.31
N ASP A 89 -14.34 -1.08 12.05
CA ASP A 89 -15.04 -0.60 10.87
C ASP A 89 -15.31 0.89 11.00
N VAL A 90 -14.86 1.67 10.02
CA VAL A 90 -14.91 3.14 10.02
C VAL A 90 -14.38 3.73 11.34
N ARG A 91 -13.10 3.51 11.63
CA ARG A 91 -12.41 4.02 12.83
C ARG A 91 -12.75 5.50 13.09
N PRO A 92 -13.27 5.85 14.30
CA PRO A 92 -13.66 7.21 14.62
C PRO A 92 -12.53 8.21 14.51
N TYR A 93 -12.86 9.42 14.05
CA TYR A 93 -11.92 10.54 14.08
C TYR A 93 -11.75 11.05 15.51
N ILE A 94 -10.51 11.02 16.01
CA ILE A 94 -10.13 11.59 17.31
C ILE A 94 -9.56 13.00 17.06
N PRO A 95 -10.28 14.08 17.42
CA PRO A 95 -9.83 15.44 17.15
C PRO A 95 -8.60 15.86 17.94
N ASP A 96 -8.45 15.35 19.16
CA ASP A 96 -7.36 15.71 20.07
C ASP A 96 -6.60 14.46 20.52
N LYS A 97 -5.53 14.14 19.79
CA LYS A 97 -4.67 12.98 20.04
C LYS A 97 -3.66 13.32 21.13
N LYS A 98 -3.77 12.67 22.29
CA LYS A 98 -2.92 12.82 23.49
C LYS A 98 -1.81 11.77 23.58
N THR A 99 -2.06 10.58 23.06
CA THR A 99 -1.14 9.45 23.19
C THR A 99 -0.78 8.85 21.83
N ASN A 100 0.28 8.05 21.80
CA ASN A 100 0.63 7.27 20.62
C ASN A 100 -0.45 6.22 20.28
N GLN A 101 -1.28 5.82 21.25
CA GLN A 101 -2.38 4.87 21.04
C GLN A 101 -3.62 5.52 20.40
N ASP A 102 -3.65 6.84 20.28
CA ASP A 102 -4.75 7.57 19.64
C ASP A 102 -4.59 7.49 18.11
N THR A 103 -4.82 6.28 17.58
CA THR A 103 -4.58 5.90 16.18
C THR A 103 -5.67 6.38 15.25
#